data_AF-A0A930SH35-F1
#
_entry.id   AF-A0A930SH35-F1
#
_cell.length_a   1.000
_cell.length_b   1.000
_cell.length_c   1.000
_cell.angle_alpha   90.00
_cell.angle_beta   90.00
_cell.angle_gamma   90.00
#
_symmetry.space_group_name_H-M   'P 1'
#
loop_
_entity.id
_entity.type
_entity.pdbx_description
1 polymer ?
#
loop_
_entity_poly.entity_id
_entity_poly.type
_entity_poly.pdbx_seq_one_letter_code
_entity_poly.pdbx_strand_id
1 'polypeptide(L)'
;NGPSITKGGINAGDLNITNVKAGVNDTDAVNVKQLKSAKTEVKAGDNVTVDKTIGADGQNIYTVNAKATNLGDAELNYTANGGAKQKVKLSEGLNFVDGNYTKASVDANGVVKYDVTLGKVKDGVDGKPGVDGENGIATVKTVVDTINNSGWKGDVTGNTVGDHTATIVKPGTTVNFGAGKNLTVEQIVDKVTGNHTYNYALSDDIKVGNDGKDGKPGVDGKIGVNGKDGSAVVINGKDGSIGLNGKDGKDGLTFKGANGQDGVDGKNGTNGMTRIVYEDSNKNKHEVATTDDGLKFTGNNESVVNKNKLNSTVKVKGEGVTEEQEKTFESAAGNIAVTADGNDTLNIRLNKNIKGIDSIQTKEIHLGTPDNYTTIKKDGDRIKYGDKTFANTDDIWTIQANGTDVKPVGGKVNVVGGDHINVSTDAAGKM
;
A
#
# COMPACT_ATOMS: atom_id res chain seq x y z
N ASN A 1 0.44 161.56 18.88
CA ASN A 1 -0.71 160.65 18.81
C ASN A 1 -0.50 159.52 19.80
N GLY A 2 -1.06 159.68 21.00
CA GLY A 2 -1.09 158.61 22.00
C GLY A 2 -2.39 157.79 21.89
N PRO A 3 -2.55 156.72 22.69
CA PRO A 3 -3.79 155.94 22.70
C PRO A 3 -5.00 156.83 22.99
N SER A 4 -6.13 156.56 22.33
CA SER A 4 -7.39 157.31 22.51
C SER A 4 -8.55 156.39 22.86
N ILE A 5 -9.43 156.86 23.75
CA ILE A 5 -10.68 156.19 24.11
C ILE A 5 -11.82 157.05 23.57
N THR A 6 -12.66 156.48 22.71
CA THR A 6 -13.84 157.15 22.15
C THR A 6 -15.10 156.34 22.47
N LYS A 7 -16.29 156.91 22.22
CA LYS A 7 -17.56 156.16 22.35
C LYS A 7 -17.62 154.91 21.45
N GLY A 8 -16.79 154.83 20.41
CA GLY A 8 -16.70 153.68 19.50
C GLY A 8 -15.71 152.59 19.93
N GLY A 9 -14.96 152.79 21.03
CA GLY A 9 -13.98 151.84 21.54
C GLY A 9 -12.58 152.43 21.76
N ILE A 10 -11.62 151.53 21.96
CA ILE A 10 -10.21 151.86 22.22
C ILE A 10 -9.44 151.79 20.90
N ASN A 11 -8.69 152.84 20.56
CA ASN A 11 -7.74 152.84 19.44
C ASN A 11 -6.33 153.06 19.99
N ALA A 12 -5.46 152.06 19.81
CA ALA A 12 -4.08 152.08 20.28
C ALA A 12 -3.10 152.87 19.39
N GLY A 13 -3.54 153.31 18.20
CA GLY A 13 -2.73 154.14 17.30
C GLY A 13 -1.44 153.45 16.82
N ASP A 14 -1.54 152.18 16.44
CA ASP A 14 -0.41 151.31 16.04
C ASP A 14 0.69 151.12 17.10
N LEU A 15 0.44 151.51 18.36
CA LEU A 15 1.33 151.25 19.48
C LEU A 15 1.01 149.92 20.15
N ASN A 16 2.03 149.28 20.71
CA ASN A 16 1.86 148.05 21.50
C ASN A 16 1.06 148.33 22.78
N ILE A 17 0.02 147.52 23.03
CA ILE A 17 -0.67 147.52 24.32
C ILE A 17 0.10 146.60 25.29
N THR A 18 0.91 147.20 26.16
CA THR A 18 1.71 146.48 27.16
C THR A 18 0.95 146.32 28.49
N ASN A 19 1.42 145.43 29.37
CA ASN A 19 0.83 145.15 30.69
C ASN A 19 -0.61 144.57 30.67
N VAL A 20 -0.99 143.93 29.56
CA VAL A 20 -2.25 143.17 29.49
C VAL A 20 -2.08 141.85 30.24
N LYS A 21 -2.77 141.73 31.38
CA LYS A 21 -2.83 140.47 32.15
C LYS A 21 -3.45 139.37 31.27
N ALA A 22 -3.07 138.12 31.51
CA ALA A 22 -3.69 137.01 30.80
C ALA A 22 -5.20 137.03 31.05
N GLY A 23 -5.98 137.03 29.97
CA GLY A 23 -7.43 136.94 30.04
C GLY A 23 -7.87 135.64 30.70
N VAL A 24 -8.89 135.72 31.55
CA VAL A 24 -9.45 134.58 32.29
C VAL A 24 -10.85 134.26 31.77
N ASN A 25 -11.66 135.28 31.44
CA ASN A 25 -12.97 135.11 30.84
C ASN A 25 -12.88 135.10 29.31
N ASP A 26 -13.84 134.46 28.66
CA ASP A 26 -13.89 134.37 27.18
C ASP A 26 -13.93 135.75 26.47
N THR A 27 -14.35 136.81 27.18
CA THR A 27 -14.43 138.19 26.67
C THR A 27 -13.19 139.05 26.99
N ASP A 28 -12.22 138.52 27.73
CA ASP A 28 -11.00 139.26 28.06
C ASP A 28 -10.08 139.36 26.84
N ALA A 29 -9.29 140.44 26.76
CA ALA A 29 -8.27 140.58 25.73
C ALA A 29 -7.17 139.51 25.90
N VAL A 30 -6.86 138.79 24.81
CA VAL A 30 -5.78 137.79 24.77
C VAL A 30 -4.43 138.48 24.64
N ASN A 31 -3.53 138.26 25.60
CA ASN A 31 -2.16 138.75 25.46
C ASN A 31 -1.30 137.83 24.57
N VAL A 32 -0.18 138.34 24.05
CA VAL A 32 0.70 137.59 23.12
C VAL A 32 1.21 136.27 23.71
N LYS A 33 1.35 136.18 25.04
CA LYS A 33 1.76 134.92 25.69
C LYS A 33 0.69 133.85 25.55
N GLN A 34 -0.58 134.17 25.79
CA GLN A 34 -1.69 133.22 25.63
C GLN A 34 -1.81 132.73 24.18
N LEU A 35 -1.67 133.64 23.20
CA LEU A 35 -1.66 133.25 21.78
C LEU A 35 -0.46 132.34 21.44
N LYS A 36 0.74 132.63 21.96
CA LYS A 36 1.93 131.77 21.76
C LYS A 36 1.82 130.41 22.46
N SER A 37 1.06 130.32 23.55
CA SER A 37 0.81 129.07 24.28
C SER A 37 -0.31 128.22 23.67
N ALA A 38 -1.22 128.80 22.90
CA ALA A 38 -2.28 128.09 22.20
C ALA A 38 -1.73 127.32 20.98
N LYS A 39 -0.94 126.28 21.23
CA LYS A 39 -0.36 125.41 20.20
C LYS A 39 -0.81 123.97 20.42
N THR A 40 -1.25 123.32 19.35
CA THR A 40 -1.50 121.88 19.31
C THR A 40 -0.23 121.17 18.83
N GLU A 41 0.15 120.10 19.54
CA GLU A 41 1.23 119.19 19.13
C GLU A 41 0.62 117.90 18.56
N VAL A 42 1.07 117.50 17.38
CA VAL A 42 0.71 116.22 16.76
C VAL A 42 1.98 115.41 16.57
N LYS A 43 2.06 114.22 17.18
CA LYS A 43 3.18 113.29 17.04
C LYS A 43 2.74 112.09 16.22
N ALA A 44 3.58 111.67 15.28
CA ALA A 44 3.37 110.40 14.60
C ALA A 44 3.57 109.24 15.59
N GLY A 45 2.60 108.34 15.66
CA GLY A 45 2.76 107.03 16.30
C GLY A 45 3.25 105.97 15.31
N ASP A 46 3.22 104.70 15.70
CA ASP A 46 3.61 103.60 14.81
C ASP A 46 2.70 103.51 13.58
N ASN A 47 3.30 103.20 12.43
CA ASN A 47 2.62 103.09 11.12
C ASN A 47 1.88 104.34 10.66
N VAL A 48 2.18 105.51 11.24
CA VAL A 48 1.63 106.80 10.80
C VAL A 48 2.77 107.70 10.37
N THR A 49 2.56 108.49 9.33
CA THR A 49 3.38 109.68 9.05
C THR A 49 2.55 110.92 9.20
N VAL A 50 3.14 111.94 9.82
CA VAL A 50 2.52 113.26 9.96
C VAL A 50 3.36 114.24 9.17
N ASP A 51 2.81 114.69 8.05
CA ASP A 51 3.47 115.67 7.19
C ASP A 51 2.97 117.06 7.56
N LYS A 52 3.92 117.98 7.80
CA LYS A 52 3.63 119.37 8.17
C LYS A 52 3.84 120.28 6.97
N THR A 53 2.82 121.07 6.65
CA THR A 53 2.93 122.20 5.72
C THR A 53 2.43 123.48 6.38
N ILE A 54 2.75 124.62 5.77
CA ILE A 54 2.25 125.93 6.20
C ILE A 54 1.15 126.34 5.22
N GLY A 55 -0.05 126.62 5.74
CA GLY A 55 -1.18 127.12 4.96
C GLY A 55 -0.96 128.56 4.50
N ALA A 56 -1.81 129.03 3.59
CA ALA A 56 -1.68 130.36 3.01
C ALA A 56 -1.70 131.51 4.03
N ASP A 57 -2.34 131.29 5.20
CA ASP A 57 -2.46 132.27 6.30
C ASP A 57 -1.41 132.06 7.40
N GLY A 58 -0.39 131.24 7.15
CA GLY A 58 0.70 130.96 8.10
C GLY A 58 0.38 129.92 9.20
N GLN A 59 -0.81 129.31 9.17
CA GLN A 59 -1.20 128.23 10.08
C GLN A 59 -0.50 126.90 9.72
N ASN A 60 -0.17 126.09 10.72
CA ASN A 60 0.34 124.74 10.47
C ASN A 60 -0.80 123.82 10.01
N ILE A 61 -0.65 123.13 8.88
CA ILE A 61 -1.52 122.03 8.47
C ILE A 61 -0.77 120.72 8.71
N TYR A 62 -1.41 119.77 9.39
CA TYR A 62 -0.89 118.43 9.61
C TYR A 62 -1.71 117.43 8.80
N THR A 63 -1.08 116.76 7.84
CA THR A 63 -1.69 115.64 7.12
C THR A 63 -1.27 114.35 7.80
N VAL A 64 -2.23 113.57 8.29
CA VAL A 64 -1.99 112.30 8.97
C VAL A 64 -2.25 111.16 7.99
N ASN A 65 -1.18 110.48 7.59
CA ASN A 65 -1.22 109.35 6.67
C ASN A 65 -1.03 108.05 7.44
N ALA A 66 -1.93 107.09 7.27
CA ALA A 66 -1.72 105.72 7.74
C ALA A 66 -0.88 104.95 6.70
N LYS A 67 0.29 104.45 7.10
CA LYS A 67 1.07 103.52 6.30
C LYS A 67 0.37 102.17 6.36
N ALA A 68 -0.11 101.68 5.22
CA ALA A 68 -0.60 100.31 5.13
C ALA A 68 0.56 99.37 5.48
N THR A 69 0.40 98.56 6.54
CA THR A 69 1.35 97.49 6.82
C THR A 69 1.30 96.53 5.65
N ASN A 70 2.34 96.47 4.83
CA ASN A 70 2.43 95.49 3.75
C ASN A 70 2.61 94.10 4.37
N LEU A 71 1.49 93.46 4.72
CA LEU A 71 1.49 92.10 5.25
C LEU A 71 1.90 91.08 4.17
N GLY A 72 1.87 91.45 2.89
CA GLY A 72 2.18 90.55 1.78
C GLY A 72 3.60 89.98 1.82
N ASP A 73 4.59 90.74 2.31
CA ASP A 73 5.99 90.28 2.40
C ASP A 73 6.40 89.78 3.80
N ALA A 74 5.47 89.67 4.76
CA ALA A 74 5.80 89.16 6.08
C ALA A 74 6.29 87.71 5.99
N GLU A 75 7.39 87.38 6.68
CA GLU A 75 7.91 86.01 6.73
C GLU A 75 7.18 85.19 7.80
N LEU A 76 6.56 84.09 7.38
CA LEU A 76 6.08 83.04 8.25
C LEU A 76 7.20 82.01 8.47
N ASN A 77 7.57 81.79 9.74
CA ASN A 77 8.50 80.73 10.12
C ASN A 77 7.74 79.43 10.41
N TYR A 78 8.19 78.31 9.87
CA TYR A 78 7.59 76.98 10.12
C TYR A 78 8.65 75.88 10.23
N THR A 79 8.28 74.76 10.83
CA THR A 79 9.16 73.59 11.03
C THR A 79 8.37 72.31 10.81
N ALA A 80 8.90 71.36 10.05
CA ALA A 80 8.35 70.02 9.97
C ALA A 80 9.06 69.10 10.99
N ASN A 81 8.30 68.38 11.80
CA ASN A 81 8.80 67.32 12.72
C ASN A 81 10.00 67.74 13.59
N GLY A 82 10.00 68.98 14.11
CA GLY A 82 11.08 69.48 14.97
C GLY A 82 12.41 69.76 14.25
N GLY A 83 12.42 69.77 12.92
CA GLY A 83 13.59 70.09 12.10
C GLY A 83 13.95 71.57 12.07
N ALA A 84 14.88 71.93 11.19
CA ALA A 84 15.35 73.31 11.03
C ALA A 84 14.21 74.26 10.61
N LYS A 85 14.19 75.46 11.21
CA LYS A 85 13.22 76.52 10.90
C LYS A 85 13.35 76.96 9.45
N GLN A 86 12.26 76.80 8.71
CA GLN A 86 12.07 77.27 7.35
C GLN A 86 11.30 78.60 7.37
N LYS A 87 11.37 79.34 6.26
CA LYS A 87 10.68 80.61 6.07
C LYS A 87 9.95 80.64 4.74
N VAL A 88 8.78 81.25 4.72
CA VAL A 88 8.06 81.59 3.49
C VAL A 88 7.41 82.96 3.64
N LYS A 89 7.29 83.71 2.54
CA LYS A 89 6.54 84.97 2.54
C LYS A 89 5.04 84.68 2.52
N LEU A 90 4.23 85.51 3.19
CA LEU A 90 2.78 85.35 3.16
C LEU A 90 2.21 85.44 1.73
N SER A 91 2.83 86.21 0.84
CA SER A 91 2.47 86.31 -0.58
C SER A 91 2.70 85.02 -1.38
N GLU A 92 3.68 84.20 -1.00
CA GLU A 92 4.01 82.93 -1.67
C GLU A 92 3.15 81.77 -1.16
N GLY A 93 2.69 81.85 0.09
CA GLY A 93 1.86 80.81 0.72
C GLY A 93 2.61 79.51 1.02
N LEU A 94 1.91 78.55 1.66
CA LEU A 94 2.44 77.21 1.90
C LEU A 94 1.87 76.23 0.88
N ASN A 95 2.74 75.43 0.25
CA ASN A 95 2.33 74.35 -0.64
C ASN A 95 2.44 72.99 0.08
N PHE A 96 1.31 72.33 0.30
CA PHE A 96 1.25 70.97 0.84
C PHE A 96 1.13 69.99 -0.32
N VAL A 97 2.11 69.10 -0.43
CA VAL A 97 2.23 68.15 -1.56
C VAL A 97 1.85 66.75 -1.14
N ASP A 98 1.39 65.94 -2.09
CA ASP A 98 1.15 64.52 -1.90
C ASP A 98 2.43 63.81 -1.44
N GLY A 99 2.28 62.93 -0.45
CA GLY A 99 3.36 62.08 0.07
C GLY A 99 3.29 60.67 -0.50
N ASN A 100 4.13 59.77 0.03
CA ASN A 100 4.02 58.36 -0.32
C ASN A 100 2.74 57.76 0.31
N TYR A 101 1.75 57.43 -0.53
CA TYR A 101 0.42 56.95 -0.15
C TYR A 101 -0.44 57.95 0.65
N THR A 102 -0.14 59.24 0.59
CA THR A 102 -0.99 60.28 1.18
C THR A 102 -1.31 61.35 0.18
N LYS A 103 -2.56 61.83 0.18
CA LYS A 103 -3.01 62.92 -0.67
C LYS A 103 -3.26 64.16 0.18
N ALA A 104 -2.54 65.23 -0.11
CA ALA A 104 -2.71 66.51 0.57
C ALA A 104 -3.95 67.23 0.03
N SER A 105 -4.74 67.80 0.93
CA SER A 105 -5.84 68.70 0.56
C SER A 105 -5.98 69.84 1.58
N VAL A 106 -6.52 70.96 1.11
CA VAL A 106 -6.74 72.16 1.92
C VAL A 106 -8.19 72.59 1.75
N ASP A 107 -8.94 72.60 2.85
CA ASP A 107 -10.33 73.04 2.89
C ASP A 107 -10.45 74.54 3.22
N ALA A 108 -11.69 75.04 3.31
CA ALA A 108 -11.97 76.40 3.77
C ALA A 108 -11.26 76.73 5.09
N ASN A 109 -10.87 78.00 5.26
CA ASN A 109 -10.13 78.52 6.41
C ASN A 109 -8.74 77.88 6.63
N GLY A 110 -8.16 77.23 5.62
CA GLY A 110 -6.79 76.71 5.67
C GLY A 110 -6.64 75.41 6.48
N VAL A 111 -7.71 74.64 6.64
CA VAL A 111 -7.63 73.31 7.27
C VAL A 111 -6.92 72.35 6.34
N VAL A 112 -5.74 71.87 6.76
CA VAL A 112 -4.92 70.93 5.99
C VAL A 112 -5.27 69.49 6.37
N LYS A 113 -5.50 68.64 5.36
CA LYS A 113 -5.78 67.21 5.51
C LYS A 113 -4.79 66.39 4.70
N TYR A 114 -4.53 65.18 5.20
CA TYR A 114 -3.80 64.14 4.46
C TYR A 114 -4.65 62.87 4.47
N ASP A 115 -5.25 62.55 3.33
CA ASP A 115 -5.98 61.30 3.16
C ASP A 115 -5.00 60.18 2.84
N VAL A 116 -5.19 59.00 3.43
CA VAL A 116 -4.36 57.83 3.15
C VAL A 116 -4.93 57.07 1.95
N THR A 117 -4.07 56.77 0.99
CA THR A 117 -4.39 55.91 -0.14
C THR A 117 -4.44 54.46 0.32
N LEU A 118 -5.66 53.92 0.49
CA LEU A 118 -5.87 52.53 0.88
C LEU A 118 -5.77 51.60 -0.33
N GLY A 119 -5.01 50.52 -0.18
CA GLY A 119 -4.92 49.45 -1.17
C GLY A 119 -6.15 48.55 -1.14
N LYS A 120 -6.55 48.03 -2.29
CA LYS A 120 -7.63 47.05 -2.41
C LYS A 120 -7.08 45.66 -2.73
N VAL A 121 -7.76 44.66 -2.23
CA VAL A 121 -7.44 43.25 -2.43
C VAL A 121 -8.60 42.58 -3.16
N LYS A 122 -8.29 41.61 -4.00
CA LYS A 122 -9.27 40.71 -4.60
C LYS A 122 -9.07 39.29 -4.11
N ASP A 123 -10.18 38.61 -3.84
CA ASP A 123 -10.17 37.19 -3.53
C ASP A 123 -9.71 36.41 -4.77
N GLY A 124 -8.76 35.49 -4.58
CA GLY A 124 -8.26 34.64 -5.66
C GLY A 124 -9.10 33.39 -5.85
N VAL A 125 -9.35 33.00 -7.09
CA VAL A 125 -10.08 31.77 -7.46
C VAL A 125 -9.38 30.47 -7.05
N ASP A 126 -8.08 30.55 -6.73
CA ASP A 126 -7.23 29.41 -6.34
C ASP A 126 -6.70 29.51 -4.90
N GLY A 127 -7.35 30.30 -4.04
CA GLY A 127 -6.87 30.53 -2.67
C GLY A 127 -5.68 31.49 -2.58
N LYS A 128 -5.27 32.09 -3.71
CA LYS A 128 -4.19 33.08 -3.80
C LYS A 128 -4.75 34.50 -3.92
N PRO A 129 -4.78 35.30 -2.85
CA PRO A 129 -5.22 36.69 -2.92
C PRO A 129 -4.36 37.50 -3.90
N GLY A 130 -4.97 38.53 -4.50
CA GLY A 130 -4.30 39.43 -5.42
C GLY A 130 -4.51 40.90 -5.03
N VAL A 131 -3.68 41.76 -5.62
CA VAL A 131 -3.88 43.21 -5.56
C VAL A 131 -4.95 43.60 -6.59
N ASP A 132 -5.83 44.51 -6.19
CA ASP A 132 -6.82 45.14 -7.06
C ASP A 132 -6.49 46.63 -7.22
N GLY A 133 -5.96 47.01 -8.38
CA GLY A 133 -5.53 48.38 -8.68
C GLY A 133 -4.07 48.67 -8.30
N GLU A 134 -3.82 49.93 -7.93
CA GLU A 134 -2.48 50.45 -7.62
C GLU A 134 -2.01 50.10 -6.20
N ASN A 135 -0.72 50.32 -5.93
CA ASN A 135 -0.15 50.14 -4.61
C ASN A 135 -0.81 51.08 -3.59
N GLY A 136 -1.09 50.57 -2.38
CA GLY A 136 -1.67 51.35 -1.31
C GLY A 136 -1.48 50.69 0.06
N ILE A 137 -1.89 51.39 1.11
CA ILE A 137 -1.78 50.90 2.49
C ILE A 137 -2.93 49.95 2.80
N ALA A 138 -2.63 48.76 3.33
CA ALA A 138 -3.63 47.83 3.82
C ALA A 138 -4.05 48.17 5.25
N THR A 139 -5.34 48.06 5.56
CA THR A 139 -5.83 48.13 6.93
C THR A 139 -5.66 46.78 7.64
N VAL A 140 -5.65 46.78 8.98
CA VAL A 140 -5.65 45.53 9.77
C VAL A 140 -6.80 44.62 9.34
N LYS A 141 -7.99 45.19 9.12
CA LYS A 141 -9.16 44.45 8.63
C LYS A 141 -8.89 43.82 7.27
N THR A 142 -8.36 44.58 6.31
CA THR A 142 -8.03 44.07 4.97
C THR A 142 -7.07 42.89 5.04
N VAL A 143 -6.01 42.98 5.87
CA VAL A 143 -5.03 41.90 6.02
C VAL A 143 -5.66 40.66 6.64
N VAL A 144 -6.43 40.81 7.72
CA VAL A 144 -7.11 39.70 8.40
C VAL A 144 -8.11 39.01 7.48
N ASP A 145 -8.95 39.77 6.77
CA ASP A 145 -9.92 39.23 5.82
C ASP A 145 -9.20 38.48 4.68
N THR A 146 -8.12 39.06 4.15
CA THR A 146 -7.31 38.43 3.10
C THR A 146 -6.74 37.09 3.56
N ILE A 147 -6.20 37.03 4.79
CA ILE A 147 -5.67 35.79 5.37
C ILE A 147 -6.79 34.76 5.52
N ASN A 148 -7.91 35.14 6.13
CA ASN A 148 -9.04 34.23 6.39
C ASN A 148 -9.69 33.69 5.12
N ASN A 149 -9.61 34.43 4.00
CA ASN A 149 -10.11 34.02 2.69
C ASN A 149 -9.05 33.32 1.82
N SER A 150 -7.78 33.37 2.20
CA SER A 150 -6.70 32.66 1.49
C SER A 150 -6.74 31.15 1.74
N GLY A 151 -5.90 30.41 1.03
CA GLY A 151 -5.72 28.98 1.25
C GLY A 151 -4.92 28.31 0.14
N TRP A 152 -4.86 26.99 0.20
CA TRP A 152 -4.29 26.16 -0.87
C TRP A 152 -5.30 25.08 -1.28
N LYS A 153 -5.20 24.59 -2.52
CA LYS A 153 -6.09 23.54 -3.01
C LYS A 153 -5.55 22.16 -2.67
N GLY A 154 -6.34 21.38 -1.93
CA GLY A 154 -6.07 19.96 -1.66
C GLY A 154 -6.96 19.07 -2.52
N ASP A 155 -6.39 18.00 -3.08
CA ASP A 155 -7.10 16.96 -3.83
C ASP A 155 -6.43 15.59 -3.63
N VAL A 156 -7.19 14.52 -3.81
CA VAL A 156 -6.71 13.13 -3.79
C VAL A 156 -6.65 12.61 -5.21
N THR A 157 -5.50 12.10 -5.67
CA THR A 157 -5.31 11.73 -7.09
C THR A 157 -5.02 10.26 -7.34
N GLY A 158 -4.81 9.46 -6.28
CA GLY A 158 -4.47 8.04 -6.39
C GLY A 158 -5.44 7.16 -5.61
N ASN A 159 -5.90 6.08 -6.25
CA ASN A 159 -6.75 5.04 -5.64
C ASN A 159 -7.97 5.61 -4.90
N THR A 160 -8.71 6.49 -5.57
CA THR A 160 -9.83 7.25 -5.01
C THR A 160 -11.11 6.42 -4.95
N VAL A 161 -12.03 6.81 -4.06
CA VAL A 161 -13.36 6.21 -3.93
C VAL A 161 -14.39 7.28 -4.25
N GLY A 162 -15.23 7.03 -5.25
CA GLY A 162 -16.24 7.99 -5.70
C GLY A 162 -15.64 9.21 -6.41
N ASP A 163 -16.50 10.20 -6.65
CA ASP A 163 -16.11 11.47 -7.27
C ASP A 163 -15.35 12.35 -6.28
N HIS A 164 -14.28 13.01 -6.74
CA HIS A 164 -13.49 13.95 -5.95
C HIS A 164 -13.18 15.21 -6.76
N THR A 165 -12.96 16.33 -6.07
CA THR A 165 -12.57 17.60 -6.68
C THR A 165 -11.65 18.38 -5.74
N ALA A 166 -10.76 19.19 -6.31
CA ALA A 166 -9.87 20.05 -5.53
C ALA A 166 -10.68 21.10 -4.72
N THR A 167 -10.41 21.18 -3.42
CA THR A 167 -11.06 22.13 -2.50
C THR A 167 -10.06 23.03 -1.80
N ILE A 168 -10.48 24.24 -1.45
CA ILE A 168 -9.61 25.19 -0.73
C ILE A 168 -9.57 24.83 0.74
N VAL A 169 -8.36 24.54 1.24
CA VAL A 169 -8.05 24.42 2.66
C VAL A 169 -7.78 25.82 3.21
N LYS A 170 -8.70 26.34 4.03
CA LYS A 170 -8.60 27.68 4.61
C LYS A 170 -7.77 27.69 5.90
N PRO A 171 -7.11 28.80 6.25
CA PRO A 171 -6.48 28.96 7.56
C PRO A 171 -7.43 28.64 8.71
N GLY A 172 -6.90 27.98 9.74
CA GLY A 172 -7.66 27.54 10.91
C GLY A 172 -8.47 26.25 10.72
N THR A 173 -8.53 25.68 9.51
CA THR A 173 -9.13 24.37 9.27
C THR A 173 -8.12 23.23 9.49
N THR A 174 -8.63 22.03 9.79
CA THR A 174 -7.81 20.82 9.97
C THR A 174 -7.92 19.91 8.75
N VAL A 175 -6.77 19.46 8.24
CA VAL A 175 -6.69 18.36 7.26
C VAL A 175 -6.50 17.05 8.02
N ASN A 176 -7.42 16.11 7.83
CA ASN A 176 -7.38 14.81 8.47
C ASN A 176 -6.80 13.75 7.53
N PHE A 177 -5.71 13.10 7.94
CA PHE A 177 -5.13 11.97 7.21
C PHE A 177 -5.70 10.66 7.75
N GLY A 178 -6.85 10.25 7.20
CA GLY A 178 -7.48 8.99 7.57
C GLY A 178 -6.72 7.78 7.00
N ALA A 179 -6.57 6.73 7.81
CA ALA A 179 -6.00 5.46 7.37
C ALA A 179 -7.13 4.47 7.05
N GLY A 180 -7.06 3.83 5.88
CA GLY A 180 -7.96 2.73 5.53
C GLY A 180 -7.65 1.44 6.30
N LYS A 181 -8.39 0.36 6.02
CA LYS A 181 -8.10 -0.96 6.61
C LYS A 181 -6.67 -1.40 6.25
N ASN A 182 -5.97 -1.96 7.23
CA ASN A 182 -4.59 -2.44 7.12
C ASN A 182 -3.55 -1.37 6.79
N LEU A 183 -3.89 -0.08 6.93
CA LEU A 183 -2.96 1.03 6.78
C LEU A 183 -2.87 1.76 8.12
N THR A 184 -1.68 2.19 8.50
CA THR A 184 -1.44 3.09 9.62
C THR A 184 -0.81 4.38 9.08
N VAL A 185 -1.14 5.48 9.75
CA VAL A 185 -0.54 6.79 9.48
C VAL A 185 0.06 7.29 10.78
N GLU A 186 1.39 7.34 10.83
CA GLU A 186 2.12 7.91 11.97
C GLU A 186 2.45 9.37 11.67
N GLN A 187 2.12 10.25 12.60
CA GLN A 187 2.53 11.66 12.55
C GLN A 187 3.74 11.86 13.45
N ILE A 188 4.83 12.33 12.85
CA ILE A 188 6.05 12.73 13.55
C ILE A 188 6.20 14.25 13.39
N VAL A 189 6.31 14.96 14.50
CA VAL A 189 6.52 16.41 14.52
C VAL A 189 7.91 16.69 15.07
N ASP A 190 8.77 17.27 14.23
CA ASP A 190 10.07 17.74 14.66
C ASP A 190 9.90 18.99 15.54
N LYS A 191 10.34 18.92 16.80
CA LYS A 191 10.11 19.98 17.79
C LYS A 191 10.95 21.24 17.57
N VAL A 192 12.00 21.17 16.75
CA VAL A 192 12.92 22.30 16.53
C VAL A 192 12.52 23.06 15.27
N THR A 193 12.29 22.34 14.18
CA THR A 193 11.93 22.91 12.88
C THR A 193 10.43 23.10 12.72
N GLY A 194 9.61 22.37 13.48
CA GLY A 194 8.16 22.32 13.29
C GLY A 194 7.73 21.49 12.07
N ASN A 195 8.65 20.77 11.43
CA ASN A 195 8.33 19.96 10.26
C ASN A 195 7.47 18.75 10.66
N HIS A 196 6.43 18.50 9.87
CA HIS A 196 5.56 17.34 10.03
C HIS A 196 5.92 16.28 8.99
N THR A 197 6.21 15.06 9.44
CA THR A 197 6.36 13.88 8.58
C THR A 197 5.21 12.94 8.84
N TYR A 198 4.60 12.42 7.77
CA TYR A 198 3.51 11.45 7.83
C TYR A 198 3.99 10.15 7.20
N ASN A 199 4.20 9.12 8.02
CA ASN A 199 4.62 7.82 7.54
C ASN A 199 3.40 6.95 7.32
N TYR A 200 3.25 6.45 6.09
CA TYR A 200 2.23 5.48 5.73
C TYR A 200 2.86 4.10 5.76
N ALA A 201 2.29 3.19 6.55
CA ALA A 201 2.73 1.81 6.62
C ALA A 201 1.54 0.86 6.52
N LEU A 202 1.77 -0.31 5.91
CA LEU A 202 0.82 -1.40 6.03
C LEU A 202 0.91 -1.98 7.44
N SER A 203 -0.22 -2.43 7.98
CA SER A 203 -0.24 -3.19 9.22
C SER A 203 0.53 -4.50 9.04
N ASP A 204 1.27 -4.93 10.06
CA ASP A 204 1.97 -6.22 10.03
C ASP A 204 0.97 -7.38 9.80
N ASP A 205 -0.20 -7.28 10.45
CA ASP A 205 -1.33 -8.19 10.24
C ASP A 205 -2.31 -7.60 9.21
N ILE A 206 -2.35 -8.19 8.02
CA ILE A 206 -3.30 -7.81 6.97
C ILE A 206 -4.58 -8.64 7.08
N LYS A 207 -5.69 -8.00 7.47
CA LYS A 207 -7.02 -8.62 7.45
C LYS A 207 -7.78 -8.24 6.18
N VAL A 208 -8.06 -9.23 5.34
CA VAL A 208 -8.93 -9.08 4.15
C VAL A 208 -10.31 -9.70 4.40
N GLY A 209 -11.36 -9.05 3.92
CA GLY A 209 -12.75 -9.47 4.16
C GLY A 209 -13.34 -8.94 5.47
N ASN A 210 -14.53 -9.44 5.82
CA ASN A 210 -15.21 -9.12 7.07
C ASN A 210 -15.77 -10.40 7.70
N ASP A 211 -15.59 -10.54 9.02
CA ASP A 211 -16.24 -11.60 9.78
C ASP A 211 -17.76 -11.43 9.70
N GLY A 212 -18.49 -12.53 9.55
CA GLY A 212 -19.93 -12.54 9.70
C GLY A 212 -20.30 -12.21 11.15
N LYS A 213 -21.25 -11.30 11.35
CA LYS A 213 -21.89 -11.10 12.66
C LYS A 213 -23.28 -11.73 12.64
N ASP A 214 -23.63 -12.42 13.72
CA ASP A 214 -24.96 -12.95 14.05
C ASP A 214 -25.77 -13.51 12.88
N GLY A 215 -25.47 -14.76 12.49
CA GLY A 215 -26.27 -15.53 11.55
C GLY A 215 -26.19 -15.10 10.08
N LYS A 216 -25.36 -14.10 9.74
CA LYS A 216 -25.07 -13.71 8.35
C LYS A 216 -23.65 -14.14 7.96
N PRO A 217 -23.45 -14.74 6.76
CA PRO A 217 -22.12 -15.05 6.26
C PRO A 217 -21.25 -13.78 6.21
N GLY A 218 -19.97 -13.94 6.53
CA GLY A 218 -18.96 -12.91 6.27
C GLY A 218 -18.78 -12.68 4.76
N VAL A 219 -18.05 -11.65 4.39
CA VAL A 219 -17.61 -11.45 3.01
C VAL A 219 -16.17 -11.93 2.92
N ASP A 220 -15.92 -12.92 2.06
CA ASP A 220 -14.61 -13.53 1.89
C ASP A 220 -13.58 -12.48 1.44
N GLY A 221 -12.47 -12.43 2.15
CA GLY A 221 -11.29 -11.69 1.73
C GLY A 221 -10.58 -12.45 0.62
N LYS A 222 -10.28 -11.78 -0.49
CA LYS A 222 -9.48 -12.36 -1.58
C LYS A 222 -8.11 -11.72 -1.63
N ILE A 223 -7.06 -12.52 -1.54
CA ILE A 223 -5.69 -12.11 -1.89
C ILE A 223 -5.42 -12.65 -3.29
N GLY A 224 -5.30 -11.75 -4.26
CA GLY A 224 -4.90 -12.08 -5.63
C GLY A 224 -3.38 -11.95 -5.76
N VAL A 225 -2.74 -12.96 -6.32
CA VAL A 225 -1.29 -12.98 -6.58
C VAL A 225 -1.09 -13.25 -8.06
N ASN A 226 -0.67 -12.23 -8.81
CA ASN A 226 -0.38 -12.39 -10.24
C ASN A 226 1.10 -12.72 -10.41
N GLY A 227 1.42 -14.01 -10.55
CA GLY A 227 2.75 -14.46 -10.96
C GLY A 227 2.91 -14.41 -12.48
N LYS A 228 4.10 -14.03 -12.96
CA LYS A 228 4.56 -14.45 -14.31
C LYS A 228 4.89 -15.94 -14.24
N ASP A 229 4.88 -16.65 -15.37
CA ASP A 229 5.30 -18.06 -15.41
C ASP A 229 6.67 -18.25 -14.72
N GLY A 230 6.71 -19.17 -13.74
CA GLY A 230 7.89 -19.41 -12.89
C GLY A 230 8.02 -18.56 -11.62
N SER A 231 7.05 -17.68 -11.31
CA SER A 231 7.02 -16.92 -10.05
C SER A 231 6.25 -17.67 -8.96
N ALA A 232 6.91 -17.99 -7.85
CA ALA A 232 6.28 -18.61 -6.68
C ALA A 232 5.49 -17.59 -5.85
N VAL A 233 4.30 -17.97 -5.40
CA VAL A 233 3.57 -17.25 -4.35
C VAL A 233 4.18 -17.66 -3.02
N VAL A 234 4.98 -16.79 -2.42
CA VAL A 234 5.65 -17.07 -1.16
C VAL A 234 4.79 -16.53 -0.01
N ILE A 235 4.00 -17.40 0.63
CA ILE A 235 3.33 -17.11 1.91
C ILE A 235 4.29 -17.57 3.01
N ASN A 236 5.24 -16.71 3.37
CA ASN A 236 6.18 -17.02 4.45
C ASN A 236 5.56 -16.73 5.81
N GLY A 237 4.89 -17.73 6.39
CA GLY A 237 4.90 -17.85 7.85
C GLY A 237 6.34 -18.03 8.35
N LYS A 238 6.61 -17.77 9.64
CA LYS A 238 7.93 -17.97 10.29
C LYS A 238 8.57 -19.34 9.99
N ASP A 239 7.75 -20.34 9.66
CA ASP A 239 8.12 -21.73 9.41
C ASP A 239 7.87 -22.19 7.96
N GLY A 240 7.54 -21.27 7.04
CA GLY A 240 7.31 -21.58 5.62
C GLY A 240 6.06 -22.44 5.36
N SER A 241 5.11 -22.47 6.31
CA SER A 241 3.90 -23.28 6.20
C SER A 241 2.69 -22.49 5.70
N ILE A 242 1.71 -23.21 5.13
CA ILE A 242 0.39 -22.70 4.78
C ILE A 242 -0.62 -23.34 5.73
N GLY A 243 -1.20 -22.54 6.63
CA GLY A 243 -2.30 -22.96 7.49
C GLY A 243 -3.66 -22.75 6.81
N LEU A 244 -4.46 -23.80 6.74
CA LEU A 244 -5.89 -23.73 6.47
C LEU A 244 -6.62 -23.88 7.80
N ASN A 245 -7.46 -22.91 8.16
CA ASN A 245 -8.39 -23.10 9.27
C ASN A 245 -9.60 -23.87 8.76
N GLY A 246 -10.05 -24.89 9.49
CA GLY A 246 -11.37 -25.45 9.26
C GLY A 246 -12.47 -24.54 9.81
N LYS A 247 -13.72 -24.96 9.63
CA LYS A 247 -14.90 -24.16 9.99
C LYS A 247 -14.86 -23.78 11.48
N ASP A 248 -15.07 -22.50 11.76
CA ASP A 248 -15.02 -21.91 13.11
C ASP A 248 -13.65 -22.05 13.82
N GLY A 249 -12.57 -22.22 13.04
CA GLY A 249 -11.20 -22.39 13.57
C GLY A 249 -10.91 -23.80 14.10
N LYS A 250 -11.85 -24.74 13.96
CA LYS A 250 -11.66 -26.15 14.31
C LYS A 250 -11.10 -26.92 13.11
N ASP A 251 -10.35 -28.00 13.36
CA ASP A 251 -9.86 -28.92 12.32
C ASP A 251 -8.96 -28.26 11.25
N GLY A 252 -8.13 -27.29 11.65
CA GLY A 252 -7.16 -26.69 10.73
C GLY A 252 -6.07 -27.67 10.29
N LEU A 253 -5.60 -27.52 9.05
CA LEU A 253 -4.45 -28.26 8.50
C LEU A 253 -3.32 -27.30 8.20
N THR A 254 -2.09 -27.67 8.53
CA THR A 254 -0.89 -26.90 8.16
C THR A 254 -0.07 -27.68 7.16
N PHE A 255 0.19 -27.13 5.97
CA PHE A 255 1.02 -27.74 4.92
C PHE A 255 2.42 -27.14 4.90
N LYS A 256 3.45 -27.98 4.77
CA LYS A 256 4.83 -27.54 4.56
C LYS A 256 5.60 -28.53 3.70
N GLY A 257 6.64 -28.04 3.02
CA GLY A 257 7.65 -28.89 2.40
C GLY A 257 8.61 -29.43 3.46
N ALA A 258 8.85 -30.74 3.49
CA ALA A 258 9.92 -31.32 4.29
C ALA A 258 10.55 -32.53 3.59
N ASN A 259 11.74 -32.91 4.02
CA ASN A 259 12.36 -34.17 3.62
C ASN A 259 11.56 -35.33 4.23
N GLY A 260 11.03 -36.21 3.39
CA GLY A 260 10.29 -37.39 3.83
C GLY A 260 10.95 -38.69 3.39
N GLN A 261 10.18 -39.77 3.36
CA GLN A 261 10.72 -41.07 2.95
C GLN A 261 11.09 -41.11 1.46
N ASP A 262 12.09 -41.91 1.13
CA ASP A 262 12.45 -42.22 -0.26
C ASP A 262 11.33 -42.98 -0.98
N GLY A 263 11.18 -42.72 -2.27
CA GLY A 263 10.33 -43.55 -3.14
C GLY A 263 10.90 -44.97 -3.32
N VAL A 264 10.18 -45.85 -4.03
CA VAL A 264 10.59 -47.25 -4.19
C VAL A 264 11.96 -47.43 -4.86
N ASP A 265 12.37 -46.45 -5.67
CA ASP A 265 13.66 -46.42 -6.35
C ASP A 265 14.85 -46.23 -5.41
N GLY A 266 14.67 -45.55 -4.27
CA GLY A 266 15.73 -45.25 -3.29
C GLY A 266 16.83 -44.33 -3.82
N LYS A 267 16.51 -43.46 -4.79
CA LYS A 267 17.49 -42.63 -5.50
C LYS A 267 17.78 -41.28 -4.85
N ASN A 268 17.00 -40.82 -3.88
CA ASN A 268 17.11 -39.45 -3.35
C ASN A 268 18.01 -39.33 -2.12
N GLY A 269 18.75 -40.40 -1.79
CA GLY A 269 19.87 -40.38 -0.84
C GLY A 269 19.42 -40.25 0.62
N THR A 270 20.31 -39.80 1.50
CA THR A 270 20.06 -39.69 2.96
C THR A 270 18.94 -38.70 3.34
N ASN A 271 18.53 -37.84 2.42
CA ASN A 271 17.58 -36.76 2.67
C ASN A 271 16.20 -37.01 2.06
N GLY A 272 15.95 -38.16 1.43
CA GLY A 272 14.62 -38.45 0.89
C GLY A 272 14.22 -37.57 -0.30
N MET A 273 12.95 -37.67 -0.72
CA MET A 273 12.32 -36.63 -1.56
C MET A 273 11.62 -35.58 -0.72
N THR A 274 11.47 -34.38 -1.29
CA THR A 274 10.58 -33.36 -0.74
C THR A 274 9.13 -33.85 -0.76
N ARG A 275 8.49 -33.84 0.40
CA ARG A 275 7.07 -34.18 0.60
C ARG A 275 6.27 -32.95 0.98
N ILE A 276 4.99 -32.95 0.61
CA ILE A 276 4.00 -32.18 1.33
C ILE A 276 3.76 -32.92 2.65
N VAL A 277 4.11 -32.27 3.75
CA VAL A 277 3.84 -32.74 5.10
C VAL A 277 2.71 -31.89 5.66
N TYR A 278 1.69 -32.56 6.18
CA TYR A 278 0.65 -31.88 6.96
C TYR A 278 0.62 -32.36 8.40
N GLU A 279 0.24 -31.46 9.29
CA GLU A 279 -0.01 -31.76 10.69
C GLU A 279 -1.52 -31.76 10.93
N ASP A 280 -2.05 -32.85 11.50
CA ASP A 280 -3.47 -32.96 11.85
C ASP A 280 -3.80 -32.20 13.14
N SER A 281 -5.09 -32.15 13.51
CA SER A 281 -5.56 -31.47 14.73
C SER A 281 -4.99 -32.05 16.03
N ASN A 282 -4.48 -33.28 15.99
CA ASN A 282 -3.82 -33.97 17.10
C ASN A 282 -2.29 -33.79 17.09
N LYS A 283 -1.76 -32.95 16.19
CA LYS A 283 -0.33 -32.69 15.99
C LYS A 283 0.46 -33.88 15.44
N ASN A 284 -0.21 -34.86 14.85
CA ASN A 284 0.49 -35.94 14.15
C ASN A 284 0.91 -35.46 12.76
N LYS A 285 2.15 -35.78 12.39
CA LYS A 285 2.70 -35.48 11.08
C LYS A 285 2.36 -36.59 10.10
N HIS A 286 1.88 -36.19 8.92
CA HIS A 286 1.56 -37.07 7.82
C HIS A 286 2.27 -36.61 6.56
N GLU A 287 2.78 -37.55 5.78
CA GLU A 287 3.41 -37.30 4.48
C GLU A 287 2.43 -37.67 3.36
N VAL A 288 2.23 -36.77 2.41
CA VAL A 288 1.43 -37.07 1.21
C VAL A 288 2.26 -37.98 0.29
N ALA A 289 1.66 -39.10 -0.12
CA ALA A 289 2.26 -40.01 -1.09
C ALA A 289 2.41 -39.34 -2.46
N THR A 290 3.50 -39.64 -3.15
CA THR A 290 3.79 -39.25 -4.53
C THR A 290 3.69 -40.47 -5.44
N THR A 291 3.70 -40.28 -6.76
CA THR A 291 3.77 -41.39 -7.70
C THR A 291 5.10 -42.14 -7.67
N ASP A 292 6.14 -41.62 -7.02
CA ASP A 292 7.41 -42.33 -6.83
C ASP A 292 7.39 -43.31 -5.65
N ASP A 293 6.35 -43.27 -4.82
CA ASP A 293 6.07 -44.31 -3.82
C ASP A 293 5.55 -45.58 -4.45
N GLY A 294 5.33 -46.63 -3.65
CA GLY A 294 4.69 -47.86 -4.08
C GLY A 294 5.15 -49.09 -3.29
N LEU A 295 5.10 -50.25 -3.93
CA LEU A 295 5.39 -51.54 -3.30
C LEU A 295 6.65 -52.18 -3.89
N LYS A 296 7.37 -52.91 -3.03
CA LYS A 296 8.54 -53.72 -3.37
C LYS A 296 8.17 -55.19 -3.23
N PHE A 297 8.38 -55.98 -4.28
CA PHE A 297 8.10 -57.42 -4.29
C PHE A 297 9.35 -58.21 -4.68
N THR A 298 9.57 -59.34 -4.04
CA THR A 298 10.62 -60.31 -4.39
C THR A 298 9.98 -61.66 -4.68
N GLY A 299 10.61 -62.43 -5.57
CA GLY A 299 10.37 -63.87 -5.66
C GLY A 299 11.31 -64.62 -4.73
N ASN A 300 11.45 -65.93 -4.95
CA ASN A 300 12.46 -66.75 -4.27
C ASN A 300 13.90 -66.29 -4.55
N ASN A 301 14.11 -65.45 -5.57
CA ASN A 301 15.36 -64.75 -5.84
C ASN A 301 15.39 -63.39 -5.09
N GLU A 302 15.42 -63.44 -3.75
CA GLU A 302 15.25 -62.27 -2.87
C GLU A 302 16.19 -61.08 -3.15
N SER A 303 17.34 -61.32 -3.79
CA SER A 303 18.27 -60.26 -4.20
C SER A 303 17.74 -59.36 -5.33
N VAL A 304 16.70 -59.79 -6.04
CA VAL A 304 16.08 -59.04 -7.14
C VAL A 304 14.73 -58.51 -6.67
N VAL A 305 14.68 -57.20 -6.43
CA VAL A 305 13.47 -56.50 -5.97
C VAL A 305 12.77 -55.83 -7.14
N ASN A 306 11.52 -56.21 -7.39
CA ASN A 306 10.62 -55.50 -8.28
C ASN A 306 10.07 -54.26 -7.57
N LYS A 307 10.50 -53.07 -8.01
CA LYS A 307 10.09 -51.77 -7.47
C LYS A 307 8.94 -51.23 -8.32
N ASN A 308 7.72 -51.32 -7.81
CA ASN A 308 6.53 -50.86 -8.54
C ASN A 308 6.04 -49.57 -7.91
N LYS A 309 5.95 -48.53 -8.74
CA LYS A 309 5.46 -47.22 -8.36
C LYS A 309 3.94 -47.22 -8.15
N LEU A 310 3.38 -46.32 -7.36
CA LEU A 310 1.94 -46.08 -7.30
C LEU A 310 1.46 -45.71 -8.71
N ASN A 311 0.23 -46.12 -9.04
CA ASN A 311 -0.34 -46.01 -10.39
C ASN A 311 0.46 -46.77 -11.49
N SER A 312 1.22 -47.80 -11.11
CA SER A 312 1.83 -48.76 -12.05
C SER A 312 1.13 -50.12 -12.00
N THR A 313 1.30 -50.93 -13.06
CA THR A 313 0.75 -52.27 -13.16
C THR A 313 1.78 -53.32 -12.76
N VAL A 314 1.48 -54.09 -11.71
CA VAL A 314 2.25 -55.29 -11.35
C VAL A 314 1.72 -56.46 -12.19
N LYS A 315 2.61 -57.16 -12.90
CA LYS A 315 2.25 -58.37 -13.66
C LYS A 315 2.69 -59.62 -12.90
N VAL A 316 1.72 -60.45 -12.52
CA VAL A 316 1.95 -61.80 -11.99
C VAL A 316 1.49 -62.79 -13.04
N LYS A 317 2.40 -63.61 -13.56
CA LYS A 317 2.12 -64.56 -14.65
C LYS A 317 2.78 -65.90 -14.39
N GLY A 318 2.09 -66.97 -14.77
CA GLY A 318 2.73 -68.28 -14.90
C GLY A 318 3.67 -68.29 -16.10
N GLU A 319 4.79 -68.99 -15.97
CA GLU A 319 5.76 -69.09 -17.06
C GLU A 319 5.17 -69.84 -18.27
N GLY A 320 5.43 -69.34 -19.48
CA GLY A 320 5.01 -70.00 -20.72
C GLY A 320 3.52 -69.92 -21.07
N VAL A 321 2.71 -69.13 -20.35
CA VAL A 321 1.29 -68.92 -20.67
C VAL A 321 1.06 -67.50 -21.20
N THR A 322 0.52 -67.40 -22.42
CA THR A 322 0.12 -66.12 -23.04
C THR A 322 -1.34 -65.78 -22.71
N GLU A 323 -1.73 -64.51 -22.90
CA GLU A 323 -3.10 -64.04 -22.65
C GLU A 323 -4.15 -64.80 -23.49
N GLU A 324 -3.82 -65.13 -24.75
CA GLU A 324 -4.74 -65.90 -25.60
C GLU A 324 -4.90 -67.35 -25.11
N GLN A 325 -3.82 -67.96 -24.61
CA GLN A 325 -3.84 -69.32 -24.07
C GLN A 325 -4.55 -69.42 -22.71
N GLU A 326 -4.67 -68.31 -21.98
CA GLU A 326 -5.37 -68.25 -20.69
C GLU A 326 -6.88 -68.50 -20.85
N LYS A 327 -7.49 -67.97 -21.92
CA LYS A 327 -8.94 -68.09 -22.21
C LYS A 327 -9.43 -69.52 -22.31
N THR A 328 -8.57 -70.40 -22.84
CA THR A 328 -8.86 -71.83 -23.04
C THR A 328 -7.84 -72.70 -22.29
N PHE A 329 -7.42 -72.29 -21.08
CA PHE A 329 -6.33 -72.92 -20.34
C PHE A 329 -6.63 -74.38 -19.94
N GLU A 330 -6.42 -75.28 -20.90
CA GLU A 330 -6.43 -76.74 -20.77
C GLU A 330 -5.11 -77.34 -21.28
N SER A 331 -4.33 -76.55 -22.02
CA SER A 331 -2.93 -76.76 -22.37
C SER A 331 -2.32 -75.45 -22.92
N ALA A 332 -1.27 -74.94 -22.28
CA ALA A 332 -0.38 -73.91 -22.83
C ALA A 332 1.06 -74.45 -22.80
N ALA A 333 2.05 -73.69 -23.28
CA ALA A 333 3.45 -74.07 -23.07
C ALA A 333 3.84 -74.11 -21.57
N GLY A 334 3.04 -73.47 -20.71
CA GLY A 334 3.17 -73.48 -19.25
C GLY A 334 2.20 -74.42 -18.51
N ASN A 335 2.57 -74.75 -17.27
CA ASN A 335 1.78 -75.60 -16.37
C ASN A 335 0.98 -74.83 -15.31
N ILE A 336 1.25 -73.52 -15.13
CA ILE A 336 0.55 -72.65 -14.18
C ILE A 336 -0.03 -71.46 -14.94
N ALA A 337 -1.30 -71.14 -14.71
CA ALA A 337 -1.91 -69.88 -15.12
C ALA A 337 -2.28 -69.03 -13.91
N VAL A 338 -2.22 -67.71 -14.08
CA VAL A 338 -2.69 -66.73 -13.09
C VAL A 338 -3.73 -65.86 -13.79
N THR A 339 -4.96 -65.89 -13.31
CA THR A 339 -6.10 -65.19 -13.91
C THR A 339 -6.63 -64.15 -12.95
N ALA A 340 -6.61 -62.88 -13.34
CA ALA A 340 -7.29 -61.83 -12.61
C ALA A 340 -8.80 -61.90 -12.88
N ASP A 341 -9.63 -61.78 -11.85
CA ASP A 341 -11.09 -61.73 -11.98
C ASP A 341 -11.64 -60.34 -12.32
N GLY A 342 -10.77 -59.32 -12.32
CA GLY A 342 -11.12 -57.92 -12.55
C GLY A 342 -11.53 -57.16 -11.29
N ASN A 343 -11.46 -57.78 -10.11
CA ASN A 343 -11.75 -57.18 -8.83
C ASN A 343 -10.51 -57.23 -7.91
N ASP A 344 -10.43 -58.22 -7.03
CA ASP A 344 -9.38 -58.34 -6.01
C ASP A 344 -8.69 -59.71 -5.98
N THR A 345 -9.08 -60.64 -6.86
CA THR A 345 -8.61 -62.03 -6.81
C THR A 345 -7.74 -62.38 -8.02
N LEU A 346 -6.59 -62.99 -7.73
CA LEU A 346 -5.78 -63.71 -8.71
C LEU A 346 -5.96 -65.22 -8.53
N ASN A 347 -6.67 -65.86 -9.45
CA ASN A 347 -6.84 -67.32 -9.46
C ASN A 347 -5.60 -68.00 -10.03
N ILE A 348 -4.92 -68.79 -9.21
CA ILE A 348 -3.77 -69.60 -9.63
C ILE A 348 -4.27 -71.00 -9.96
N ARG A 349 -4.06 -71.44 -11.20
CA ARG A 349 -4.57 -72.73 -11.71
C ARG A 349 -3.43 -73.58 -12.25
N LEU A 350 -3.46 -74.87 -11.93
CA LEU A 350 -2.62 -75.88 -12.59
C LEU A 350 -3.29 -76.36 -13.87
N ASN A 351 -2.48 -76.72 -14.85
CA ASN A 351 -2.94 -77.26 -16.12
C ASN A 351 -3.56 -78.66 -15.93
N LYS A 352 -4.70 -78.94 -16.58
CA LYS A 352 -5.28 -80.31 -16.61
C LYS A 352 -4.34 -81.30 -17.28
N ASN A 353 -3.64 -80.86 -18.32
CA ASN A 353 -2.64 -81.63 -19.05
C ASN A 353 -1.25 -81.11 -18.73
N ILE A 354 -0.68 -81.54 -17.60
CA ILE A 354 0.68 -81.15 -17.22
C ILE A 354 1.67 -81.74 -18.22
N LYS A 355 2.54 -80.90 -18.80
CA LYS A 355 3.50 -81.28 -19.86
C LYS A 355 4.92 -80.85 -19.49
N GLY A 356 5.91 -81.45 -20.15
CA GLY A 356 7.32 -81.08 -19.99
C GLY A 356 7.85 -81.34 -18.58
N ILE A 357 7.34 -82.39 -17.91
CA ILE A 357 7.80 -82.78 -16.57
C ILE A 357 8.82 -83.90 -16.71
N ASP A 358 10.06 -83.62 -16.31
CA ASP A 358 11.16 -84.60 -16.38
C ASP A 358 11.07 -85.68 -15.29
N SER A 359 10.49 -85.34 -14.12
CA SER A 359 10.31 -86.30 -13.03
C SER A 359 9.14 -85.92 -12.13
N ILE A 360 8.47 -86.95 -11.60
CA ILE A 360 7.43 -86.82 -10.58
C ILE A 360 7.79 -87.77 -9.45
N GLN A 361 7.99 -87.23 -8.24
CA GLN A 361 8.16 -88.02 -7.04
C GLN A 361 6.85 -88.04 -6.26
N THR A 362 6.23 -89.22 -6.19
CA THR A 362 5.02 -89.43 -5.40
C THR A 362 5.11 -90.75 -4.66
N LYS A 363 4.31 -90.88 -3.60
CA LYS A 363 4.13 -92.14 -2.87
C LYS A 363 3.20 -93.09 -3.62
N GLU A 364 2.18 -92.54 -4.26
CA GLU A 364 1.10 -93.27 -4.94
C GLU A 364 0.54 -92.41 -6.09
N ILE A 365 0.15 -93.05 -7.18
CA ILE A 365 -0.52 -92.43 -8.32
C ILE A 365 -1.91 -93.06 -8.43
N HIS A 366 -2.94 -92.23 -8.50
CA HIS A 366 -4.29 -92.67 -8.83
C HIS A 366 -4.55 -92.41 -10.32
N LEU A 367 -4.73 -93.48 -11.09
CA LEU A 367 -5.09 -93.41 -12.51
C LEU A 367 -6.59 -93.62 -12.66
N GLY A 368 -7.34 -92.54 -12.90
CA GLY A 368 -8.79 -92.55 -13.05
C GLY A 368 -9.43 -91.27 -12.50
N THR A 369 -10.67 -91.37 -12.03
CA THR A 369 -11.36 -90.28 -11.33
C THR A 369 -11.12 -90.37 -9.82
N PRO A 370 -11.37 -89.31 -9.04
CA PRO A 370 -11.20 -89.35 -7.58
C PRO A 370 -11.96 -90.48 -6.89
N ASP A 371 -13.11 -90.88 -7.44
CA ASP A 371 -13.98 -91.92 -6.87
C ASP A 371 -13.82 -93.30 -7.56
N ASN A 372 -13.07 -93.38 -8.66
CA ASN A 372 -12.82 -94.62 -9.40
C ASN A 372 -11.47 -94.57 -10.11
N TYR A 373 -10.46 -95.14 -9.46
CA TYR A 373 -9.09 -95.13 -9.93
C TYR A 373 -8.40 -96.46 -9.67
N THR A 374 -7.34 -96.72 -10.44
CA THR A 374 -6.35 -97.75 -10.12
C THR A 374 -5.12 -97.11 -9.51
N THR A 375 -4.62 -97.70 -8.43
CA THR A 375 -3.39 -97.28 -7.77
C THR A 375 -2.16 -97.76 -8.52
N ILE A 376 -1.16 -96.90 -8.71
CA ILE A 376 0.24 -97.28 -8.94
C ILE A 376 1.07 -96.85 -7.74
N LYS A 377 1.76 -97.79 -7.11
CA LYS A 377 2.68 -97.48 -6.01
C LYS A 377 3.91 -98.37 -6.03
N LYS A 378 4.97 -97.89 -5.40
CA LYS A 378 6.14 -98.70 -5.10
C LYS A 378 5.79 -99.67 -3.97
N ASP A 379 6.13 -100.94 -4.15
CA ASP A 379 5.96 -102.01 -3.17
C ASP A 379 7.28 -102.79 -3.06
N GLY A 380 8.08 -102.49 -2.03
CA GLY A 380 9.49 -102.90 -1.98
C GLY A 380 10.25 -102.39 -3.21
N ASP A 381 10.91 -103.28 -3.95
CA ASP A 381 11.61 -102.96 -5.19
C ASP A 381 10.74 -103.10 -6.46
N ARG A 382 9.42 -103.25 -6.29
CA ARG A 382 8.48 -103.55 -7.38
C ARG A 382 7.46 -102.42 -7.56
N ILE A 383 6.81 -102.42 -8.72
CA ILE A 383 5.64 -101.57 -9.00
C ILE A 383 4.38 -102.42 -8.82
N LYS A 384 3.45 -101.92 -8.02
CA LYS A 384 2.11 -102.46 -7.85
C LYS A 384 1.12 -101.62 -8.63
N TYR A 385 0.30 -102.25 -9.48
CA TYR A 385 -0.81 -101.63 -10.20
C TYR A 385 -2.11 -102.34 -9.84
N GLY A 386 -2.98 -101.66 -9.08
CA GLY A 386 -4.14 -102.27 -8.42
C GLY A 386 -3.71 -103.40 -7.48
N ASP A 387 -4.33 -104.57 -7.59
CA ASP A 387 -3.95 -105.78 -6.84
C ASP A 387 -2.81 -106.58 -7.49
N LYS A 388 -2.32 -106.17 -8.66
CA LYS A 388 -1.31 -106.90 -9.43
C LYS A 388 0.11 -106.37 -9.14
N THR A 389 1.03 -107.28 -8.86
CA THR A 389 2.46 -106.98 -8.72
C THR A 389 3.16 -107.27 -10.04
N PHE A 390 3.81 -106.27 -10.64
CA PHE A 390 4.51 -106.46 -11.91
C PHE A 390 5.96 -106.90 -11.68
N ALA A 391 6.45 -107.70 -12.61
CA ALA A 391 7.84 -108.17 -12.67
C ALA A 391 8.82 -107.04 -12.94
N ASN A 392 9.99 -107.09 -12.30
CA ASN A 392 11.13 -106.29 -12.77
C ASN A 392 11.76 -106.96 -14.00
N THR A 393 12.73 -106.31 -14.63
CA THR A 393 13.45 -106.85 -15.79
C THR A 393 14.26 -108.13 -15.51
N ASP A 394 14.42 -108.49 -14.23
CA ASP A 394 15.29 -109.55 -13.77
C ASP A 394 14.51 -110.82 -13.37
N ASP A 395 13.18 -110.78 -13.35
CA ASP A 395 12.32 -111.94 -13.13
C ASP A 395 12.33 -112.84 -14.40
N ILE A 396 13.37 -113.67 -14.54
CA ILE A 396 13.40 -114.74 -15.55
C ILE A 396 12.42 -115.83 -15.10
N TRP A 397 11.38 -116.08 -15.88
CA TRP A 397 10.54 -117.27 -15.70
C TRP A 397 11.40 -118.50 -16.03
N THR A 398 11.93 -119.20 -15.03
CA THR A 398 12.62 -120.47 -15.26
C THR A 398 11.58 -121.58 -15.44
N ILE A 399 11.68 -122.29 -16.56
CA ILE A 399 11.01 -123.59 -16.72
C ILE A 399 11.86 -124.60 -15.93
N GLN A 400 11.27 -125.30 -14.98
CA GLN A 400 11.92 -126.39 -14.25
C GLN A 400 11.51 -127.73 -14.85
N ALA A 401 12.49 -128.56 -15.21
CA ALA A 401 12.27 -129.95 -15.58
C ALA A 401 12.82 -130.85 -14.47
N ASN A 402 11.95 -131.69 -13.88
CA ASN A 402 12.30 -132.57 -12.76
C ASN A 402 13.04 -131.86 -11.61
N GLY A 403 12.59 -130.65 -11.26
CA GLY A 403 13.15 -129.88 -10.14
C GLY A 403 14.50 -129.20 -10.41
N THR A 404 14.99 -129.19 -11.65
CA THR A 404 16.20 -128.45 -12.03
C THR A 404 15.86 -127.33 -13.01
N ASP A 405 16.39 -126.12 -12.77
CA ASP A 405 16.22 -124.98 -13.67
C ASP A 405 16.82 -125.29 -15.04
N VAL A 406 16.01 -125.16 -16.09
CA VAL A 406 16.49 -125.32 -17.46
C VAL A 406 17.12 -124.00 -17.91
N LYS A 407 18.45 -123.96 -18.01
CA LYS A 407 19.16 -122.79 -18.54
C LYS A 407 18.74 -122.56 -20.00
N PRO A 408 18.31 -121.35 -20.38
CA PRO A 408 17.99 -121.04 -21.77
C PRO A 408 19.25 -121.12 -22.64
N VAL A 409 19.15 -121.72 -23.82
CA VAL A 409 20.22 -121.79 -24.82
C VAL A 409 19.87 -120.79 -25.93
N GLY A 410 20.60 -119.68 -26.00
CA GLY A 410 20.31 -118.61 -26.98
C GLY A 410 18.99 -117.85 -26.72
N GLY A 411 18.55 -117.75 -25.46
CA GLY A 411 17.32 -117.04 -25.08
C GLY A 411 16.02 -117.83 -25.29
N LYS A 412 16.12 -119.09 -25.72
CA LYS A 412 14.97 -120.02 -25.84
C LYS A 412 15.20 -121.26 -24.98
N VAL A 413 14.11 -121.81 -24.43
CA VAL A 413 14.09 -123.13 -23.80
C VAL A 413 13.43 -124.08 -24.79
N ASN A 414 14.18 -125.02 -25.36
CA ASN A 414 13.61 -126.07 -26.21
C ASN A 414 13.11 -127.20 -25.31
N VAL A 415 11.79 -127.38 -25.25
CA VAL A 415 11.16 -128.49 -24.53
C VAL A 415 10.94 -129.63 -25.53
N VAL A 416 11.58 -130.78 -25.33
CA VAL A 416 11.37 -131.98 -26.16
C VAL A 416 10.59 -132.99 -25.31
N GLY A 417 9.34 -133.28 -25.68
CA GLY A 417 8.54 -134.31 -25.02
C GLY A 417 9.07 -135.71 -25.34
N GLY A 418 9.29 -136.56 -24.33
CA GLY A 418 9.51 -138.00 -24.53
C GLY A 418 8.19 -138.75 -24.78
N ASP A 419 8.26 -140.05 -25.06
CA ASP A 419 7.13 -140.90 -25.54
C ASP A 419 5.85 -140.91 -24.66
N HIS A 420 5.89 -140.32 -23.47
CA HIS A 420 4.77 -140.18 -22.55
C HIS A 420 4.37 -138.72 -22.22
N ILE A 421 5.01 -137.72 -22.85
CA ILE A 421 4.69 -136.31 -22.68
C ILE A 421 4.25 -135.74 -24.04
N ASN A 422 2.94 -135.64 -24.24
CA ASN A 422 2.38 -134.87 -25.35
C ASN A 422 2.48 -133.38 -25.03
N VAL A 423 3.44 -132.70 -25.66
CA VAL A 423 3.46 -131.24 -25.73
C VAL A 423 2.58 -130.85 -26.91
N SER A 424 1.30 -130.61 -26.65
CA SER A 424 0.36 -130.12 -27.66
C SER A 424 0.09 -128.65 -27.43
N THR A 425 0.25 -127.85 -28.47
CA THR A 425 -0.39 -126.53 -28.48
C THR A 425 -1.89 -126.71 -28.66
N ASP A 426 -2.70 -125.94 -27.96
CA ASP A 426 -4.13 -125.88 -28.28
C ASP A 426 -4.37 -125.32 -29.69
N ALA A 427 -5.62 -125.33 -30.16
CA ALA A 427 -5.98 -124.81 -31.48
C ALA A 427 -5.69 -123.30 -31.68
N ALA A 428 -5.30 -122.59 -30.61
CA ALA A 428 -4.88 -121.19 -30.65
C ALA A 428 -3.34 -121.02 -30.61
N GLY A 429 -2.57 -122.11 -30.62
CA GLY A 429 -1.11 -122.08 -30.77
C GLY A 429 -0.33 -121.81 -29.49
N LYS A 430 -0.95 -121.97 -28.31
CA LYS A 430 -0.25 -121.83 -27.02
C LYS A 430 0.21 -123.21 -26.54
N MET A 431 1.52 -123.38 -26.30
CA MET A 431 2.10 -124.62 -25.77
C MET A 431 1.63 -124.92 -24.36
#